data_AF-A0A367J822-F1
#
_entry.id   AF-A0A367J822-F1
#
_cell.length_a   1.000
_cell.length_b   1.000
_cell.length_c   1.000
_cell.angle_alpha   90.00
_cell.angle_beta   90.00
_cell.angle_gamma   90.00
#
_symmetry.space_group_name_H-M   'P 1'
#
loop_
_entity.id
_entity.type
_entity.pdbx_description
1 polymer ?
#
loop_
_entity_poly.entity_id
_entity_poly.type
_entity_poly.pdbx_seq_one_letter_code
_entity_poly.pdbx_strand_id
1 'polypeptide(L)'
;MLSPKVLQSPSIESKTVFQPSYFSSNHYQYQLAVDAKRKYSVKDCIRLASQVNIKHDANGCYRCDLVASYYMTALKITREQEPIICNQDLFQLVSEMINLILSHRETSKYQSLVWFDLLTAELWDFAKQLKEESFENDLYIPMDGVIKRGSVDSSVSQESEELELEDEEEMFKRAIRTSIYHCRAVVCEQHKDVEQAIVYYRKCASVRPTVFESQQNMQKHALTSMRRLISSEVPSRPISTLKTRPTWSSTYSSDSASSSIKTLSTFICSNCSIEKQTMPVCAKCKIQPYCSIRCMKSHKSVHELTCSKS
;
A
#
# COMPACT_ATOMS: atom_id res chain seq x y z
N MET A 1 35.48 73.08 36.76
CA MET A 1 34.85 73.27 35.44
C MET A 1 35.72 72.55 34.41
N LEU A 2 35.51 71.25 34.23
CA LEU A 2 36.21 70.41 33.26
C LEU A 2 35.13 69.78 32.36
N SER A 3 35.12 70.17 31.08
CA SER A 3 34.22 69.61 30.06
C SER A 3 34.90 68.45 29.31
N PRO A 4 34.18 67.37 28.97
CA PRO A 4 34.80 66.14 28.47
C PRO A 4 34.96 66.13 26.94
N LYS A 5 36.08 65.56 26.49
CA LYS A 5 36.37 65.23 25.10
C LYS A 5 35.57 63.99 24.66
N VAL A 6 34.90 64.12 23.52
CA VAL A 6 34.23 63.04 22.77
C VAL A 6 35.30 62.07 22.24
N LEU A 7 35.19 60.78 22.59
CA LEU A 7 36.01 59.70 22.05
C LEU A 7 35.21 58.84 21.08
N GLN A 8 35.84 58.53 19.95
CA GLN A 8 35.33 57.80 18.78
C GLN A 8 34.92 56.36 19.12
N SER A 9 33.87 55.89 18.45
CA SER A 9 33.44 54.49 18.39
C SER A 9 34.23 53.72 17.31
N PRO A 10 34.58 52.43 17.53
CA PRO A 10 35.23 51.62 16.51
C PRO A 10 34.20 50.99 15.55
N SER A 11 34.58 50.96 14.28
CA SER A 11 33.90 50.31 13.16
C SER A 11 33.87 48.79 13.32
N ILE A 12 32.69 48.18 13.23
CA ILE A 12 32.54 46.74 13.02
C ILE A 12 32.10 46.54 11.56
N GLU A 13 33.00 45.98 10.76
CA GLU A 13 32.73 45.49 9.41
C GLU A 13 31.75 44.31 9.46
N SER A 14 30.50 44.54 9.06
CA SER A 14 29.51 43.49 8.88
C SER A 14 29.73 42.79 7.53
N LYS A 15 30.55 41.73 7.51
CA LYS A 15 30.54 40.76 6.41
C LYS A 15 29.21 39.99 6.44
N THR A 16 28.23 40.46 5.68
CA THR A 16 27.01 39.71 5.39
C THR A 16 27.35 38.52 4.51
N VAL A 17 27.64 37.38 5.14
CA VAL A 17 27.62 36.07 4.49
C VAL A 17 26.15 35.76 4.20
N PHE A 18 25.78 35.81 2.92
CA PHE A 18 24.53 35.26 2.42
C PHE A 18 24.50 33.76 2.73
N GLN A 19 23.81 33.38 3.80
CA GLN A 19 23.44 31.99 4.02
C GLN A 19 22.16 31.68 3.22
N PRO A 20 22.10 30.54 2.50
CA PRO A 20 20.85 30.10 1.89
C PRO A 20 19.80 29.86 2.96
N SER A 21 18.63 30.46 2.78
CA SER A 21 17.46 30.29 3.62
C SER A 21 16.95 28.84 3.53
N TYR A 22 17.44 27.97 4.41
CA TYR A 22 16.83 26.67 4.70
C TYR A 22 15.57 26.89 5.56
N PHE A 23 14.52 27.47 4.97
CA PHE A 23 13.19 27.54 5.58
C PHE A 23 12.32 26.45 4.96
N SER A 24 12.07 25.35 5.70
CA SER A 24 10.76 24.64 5.76
C SER A 24 10.81 23.35 6.63
N SER A 25 11.49 23.37 7.79
CA SER A 25 11.42 22.24 8.74
C SER A 25 10.92 22.68 10.14
N ASN A 26 11.15 23.95 10.50
CA ASN A 26 10.78 24.47 11.81
C ASN A 26 9.28 24.72 12.01
N HIS A 27 8.52 25.06 10.96
CA HIS A 27 7.07 25.33 11.12
C HIS A 27 6.29 24.03 11.42
N TYR A 28 6.64 22.93 10.76
CA TYR A 28 6.02 21.62 10.97
C TYR A 28 6.28 21.09 12.38
N GLN A 29 7.54 21.12 12.84
CA GLN A 29 7.90 20.70 14.19
C GLN A 29 7.28 21.60 15.27
N TYR A 30 7.18 22.92 15.02
CA TYR A 30 6.53 23.86 15.93
C TYR A 30 5.01 23.62 16.02
N GLN A 31 4.33 23.37 14.88
CA GLN A 31 2.91 23.06 14.84
C GLN A 31 2.60 21.76 15.59
N LEU A 32 3.40 20.70 15.36
CA LEU A 32 3.32 19.43 16.09
C LEU A 32 3.54 19.63 17.61
N ALA A 33 4.45 20.52 18.02
CA ALA A 33 4.72 20.83 19.42
C ALA A 33 3.60 21.64 20.09
N VAL A 34 2.90 22.50 19.34
CA VAL A 34 1.71 23.24 19.80
C VAL A 34 0.50 22.29 19.91
N ASP A 35 0.33 21.40 18.94
CA ASP A 35 -0.77 20.42 18.90
C ASP A 35 -0.58 19.30 19.94
N ALA A 36 0.66 18.92 20.26
CA ALA A 36 0.97 17.95 21.33
C ALA A 36 0.48 18.37 22.73
N LYS A 37 0.18 19.66 22.95
CA LYS A 37 -0.40 20.16 24.21
C LYS A 37 -1.92 20.02 24.29
N ARG A 38 -2.61 19.72 23.19
CA ARG A 38 -4.06 19.48 23.15
C ARG A 38 -4.32 18.01 22.88
N LYS A 39 -5.04 17.34 23.77
CA LYS A 39 -5.55 15.98 23.52
C LYS A 39 -6.68 16.05 22.51
N TYR A 40 -6.36 16.02 21.22
CA TYR A 40 -7.33 15.91 20.14
C TYR A 40 -7.73 14.46 19.91
N SER A 41 -8.99 14.20 19.57
CA SER A 41 -9.41 12.92 19.00
C SER A 41 -9.14 12.89 17.49
N VAL A 42 -9.14 11.69 16.88
CA VAL A 42 -9.08 11.53 15.41
C VAL A 42 -10.16 12.36 14.73
N LYS A 43 -11.40 12.34 15.24
CA LYS A 43 -12.52 13.15 14.73
C LYS A 43 -12.24 14.65 14.79
N ASP A 44 -11.64 15.13 15.87
CA ASP A 44 -11.31 16.56 16.00
C ASP A 44 -10.32 16.99 14.93
N CYS A 45 -9.29 16.19 14.67
CA CYS A 45 -8.30 16.47 13.64
C CYS A 45 -8.93 16.49 12.23
N ILE A 46 -9.80 15.52 11.91
CA ILE A 46 -10.54 15.50 10.62
C ILE A 46 -11.41 16.76 10.49
N ARG A 47 -12.11 17.16 11.56
CA ARG A 47 -12.94 18.37 11.57
C ARG A 47 -12.12 19.65 11.41
N LEU A 48 -10.95 19.73 12.04
CA LEU A 48 -10.06 20.89 11.89
C LEU A 48 -9.51 20.98 10.46
N ALA A 49 -9.12 19.84 9.89
CA ALA A 49 -8.68 19.75 8.50
C ALA A 49 -9.76 20.26 7.52
N SER A 50 -11.02 19.87 7.70
CA SER A 50 -12.12 20.29 6.81
C SER A 50 -12.49 21.79 6.91
N GLN A 51 -12.09 22.46 7.98
CA GLN A 51 -12.26 23.91 8.15
C GLN A 51 -11.15 24.75 7.49
N VAL A 52 -10.08 24.10 7.02
CA VAL A 52 -9.00 24.79 6.33
C VAL A 52 -9.47 25.22 4.94
N ASN A 53 -9.42 26.52 4.67
CA ASN A 53 -9.69 27.07 3.35
C ASN A 53 -8.49 26.83 2.42
N ILE A 54 -8.47 25.67 1.76
CA ILE A 54 -7.48 25.30 0.75
C ILE A 54 -7.72 26.13 -0.51
N LYS A 55 -6.64 26.61 -1.12
CA LYS A 55 -6.68 27.25 -2.44
C LYS A 55 -5.63 26.64 -3.35
N HIS A 56 -6.01 26.45 -4.60
CA HIS A 56 -5.13 26.05 -5.69
C HIS A 56 -5.18 27.14 -6.76
N ASP A 57 -4.04 27.72 -7.06
CA ASP A 57 -3.89 28.63 -8.20
C ASP A 57 -2.67 28.26 -9.04
N ALA A 58 -2.40 29.03 -10.09
CA ALA A 58 -1.25 28.80 -10.96
C ALA A 58 0.11 28.84 -10.23
N ASN A 59 0.18 29.48 -9.07
CA ASN A 59 1.38 29.61 -8.25
C ASN A 59 1.56 28.46 -7.24
N GLY A 60 0.54 27.61 -7.04
CA GLY A 60 0.67 26.35 -6.31
C GLY A 60 -0.42 26.06 -5.28
N CYS A 61 -0.02 25.31 -4.24
CA CYS A 61 -0.90 24.79 -3.19
C CYS A 61 -0.82 25.65 -1.93
N TYR A 62 -1.94 26.18 -1.46
CA TYR A 62 -1.99 26.93 -0.21
C TYR A 62 -2.71 26.15 0.87
N ARG A 63 -2.06 26.03 2.04
CA ARG A 63 -2.59 25.43 3.28
C ARG A 63 -2.84 23.91 3.21
N CYS A 64 -2.41 23.26 2.14
CA CYS A 64 -2.43 21.81 1.99
C CYS A 64 -1.47 21.13 2.98
N ASP A 65 -0.39 21.81 3.31
CA ASP A 65 0.57 21.46 4.36
C ASP A 65 -0.08 21.44 5.75
N LEU A 66 -0.91 22.44 6.06
CA LEU A 66 -1.67 22.50 7.32
C LEU A 66 -2.69 21.36 7.41
N VAL A 67 -3.41 21.08 6.33
CA VAL A 67 -4.33 19.94 6.25
C VAL A 67 -3.59 18.61 6.46
N ALA A 68 -2.47 18.42 5.76
CA ALA A 68 -1.62 17.25 5.95
C ALA A 68 -1.14 17.12 7.40
N SER A 69 -0.81 18.23 8.07
CA SER A 69 -0.38 18.21 9.47
C SER A 69 -1.47 17.71 10.42
N TYR A 70 -2.73 18.09 10.21
CA TYR A 70 -3.85 17.58 11.00
C TYR A 70 -4.05 16.08 10.79
N TYR A 71 -3.98 15.61 9.54
CA TYR A 71 -4.11 14.18 9.27
C TYR A 71 -2.96 13.36 9.85
N MET A 72 -1.73 13.87 9.77
CA MET A 72 -0.56 13.25 10.38
C MET A 72 -0.69 13.13 11.90
N THR A 73 -1.16 14.19 12.56
CA THR A 73 -1.45 14.17 14.01
C THR A 73 -2.54 13.14 14.33
N ALA A 74 -3.61 13.07 13.54
CA ALA A 74 -4.66 12.07 13.71
C ALA A 74 -4.14 10.63 13.58
N LEU A 75 -3.32 10.37 12.55
CA LEU A 75 -2.74 9.05 12.34
C LEU A 75 -1.80 8.67 13.49
N LYS A 76 -1.01 9.62 14.00
CA LYS A 76 -0.16 9.39 15.17
C LYS A 76 -0.99 9.01 16.41
N ILE A 77 -2.09 9.73 16.68
CA ILE A 77 -3.01 9.40 17.79
C ILE A 77 -3.56 7.98 17.64
N THR A 78 -3.91 7.56 16.42
CA THR A 78 -4.34 6.18 16.16
C THR A 78 -3.24 5.17 16.47
N ARG A 79 -2.01 5.45 16.05
CA ARG A 79 -0.86 4.54 16.23
C ARG A 79 -0.36 4.45 17.67
N GLU A 80 -0.73 5.40 18.52
CA GLU A 80 -0.49 5.33 19.97
C GLU A 80 -1.44 4.34 20.67
N GLN A 81 -2.47 3.84 19.98
CA GLN A 81 -3.34 2.77 20.47
C GLN A 81 -2.75 1.43 20.01
N GLU A 82 -2.34 0.58 20.96
CA GLU A 82 -1.87 -0.78 20.71
C GLU A 82 -2.87 -1.79 21.32
N PRO A 83 -3.56 -2.62 20.52
CA PRO A 83 -3.51 -2.73 19.05
C PRO A 83 -4.21 -1.57 18.32
N ILE A 84 -3.96 -1.41 17.01
CA ILE A 84 -4.65 -0.38 16.22
C ILE A 84 -6.13 -0.76 16.05
N ILE A 85 -7.00 0.09 16.59
CA ILE A 85 -8.45 -0.05 16.42
C ILE A 85 -8.86 0.49 15.06
N CYS A 86 -9.24 -0.41 14.16
CA CYS A 86 -9.71 -0.07 12.82
C CYS A 86 -11.23 0.12 12.79
N ASN A 87 -11.65 1.38 12.70
CA ASN A 87 -13.06 1.77 12.69
C ASN A 87 -13.36 2.76 11.54
N GLN A 88 -14.62 3.20 11.47
CA GLN A 88 -15.09 4.17 10.48
C GLN A 88 -14.29 5.50 10.48
N ASP A 89 -13.88 6.00 11.65
CA ASP A 89 -13.16 7.28 11.74
C ASP A 89 -11.75 7.18 11.16
N LEU A 90 -11.05 6.08 11.47
CA LEU A 90 -9.75 5.80 10.87
C LEU A 90 -9.87 5.59 9.36
N PHE A 91 -10.89 4.87 8.92
CA PHE A 91 -11.14 4.68 7.50
C PHE A 91 -11.43 6.00 6.77
N GLN A 92 -12.20 6.89 7.39
CA GLN A 92 -12.42 8.25 6.88
C GLN A 92 -11.10 9.04 6.84
N LEU A 93 -10.30 9.03 7.91
CA LEU A 93 -9.00 9.69 7.96
C LEU A 93 -8.11 9.26 6.79
N VAL A 94 -7.92 7.95 6.61
CA VAL A 94 -7.08 7.43 5.54
C VAL A 94 -7.63 7.79 4.16
N SER A 95 -8.95 7.76 3.98
CA SER A 95 -9.59 8.17 2.73
C SER A 95 -9.30 9.64 2.40
N GLU A 96 -9.38 10.54 3.39
CA GLU A 96 -9.05 11.96 3.21
C GLU A 96 -7.55 12.19 2.93
N MET A 97 -6.67 11.45 3.61
CA MET A 97 -5.23 11.48 3.32
C MET A 97 -4.93 11.05 1.88
N ILE A 98 -5.58 9.98 1.41
CA ILE A 98 -5.45 9.48 0.04
C ILE A 98 -5.99 10.51 -0.95
N ASN A 99 -7.12 11.14 -0.69
CA ASN A 99 -7.68 12.19 -1.54
C ASN A 99 -6.73 13.39 -1.66
N LEU A 100 -6.09 13.78 -0.56
CA LEU A 100 -5.08 14.84 -0.56
C LEU A 100 -3.87 14.44 -1.40
N ILE A 101 -3.36 13.21 -1.26
CA ILE A 101 -2.24 12.72 -2.09
C ILE A 101 -2.65 12.70 -3.56
N LEU A 102 -3.76 12.05 -3.90
CA LEU A 102 -4.17 11.88 -5.28
C LEU A 102 -4.49 13.21 -5.97
N SER A 103 -5.00 14.22 -5.26
CA SER A 103 -5.23 15.56 -5.84
C SER A 103 -3.92 16.33 -6.12
N HIS A 104 -2.82 16.00 -5.45
CA HIS A 104 -1.53 16.70 -5.58
C HIS A 104 -0.46 15.92 -6.30
N ARG A 105 -0.76 14.68 -6.70
CA ARG A 105 0.19 13.77 -7.32
C ARG A 105 0.84 14.32 -8.60
N GLU A 106 0.12 15.09 -9.42
CA GLU A 106 0.73 15.71 -10.62
C GLU A 106 1.55 16.94 -10.24
N THR A 107 1.07 17.73 -9.27
CA THR A 107 1.79 18.92 -8.78
C THR A 107 3.13 18.53 -8.16
N SER A 108 3.20 17.41 -7.42
CA SER A 108 4.43 16.94 -6.77
C SER A 108 5.56 16.59 -7.75
N LYS A 109 5.26 16.38 -9.04
CA LYS A 109 6.30 16.19 -10.07
C LYS A 109 7.07 17.46 -10.41
N TYR A 110 6.40 18.61 -10.33
CA TYR A 110 6.94 19.88 -10.81
C TYR A 110 7.22 20.86 -9.66
N GLN A 111 6.63 20.62 -8.49
CA GLN A 111 6.82 21.41 -7.28
C GLN A 111 7.19 20.49 -6.12
N SER A 112 8.20 20.88 -5.34
CA SER A 112 8.55 20.15 -4.12
C SER A 112 7.49 20.37 -3.05
N LEU A 113 6.80 19.30 -2.67
CA LEU A 113 5.78 19.29 -1.61
C LEU A 113 6.27 18.39 -0.48
N VAL A 114 7.03 18.94 0.48
CA VAL A 114 7.62 18.14 1.58
C VAL A 114 6.58 17.32 2.34
N TRP A 115 5.38 17.88 2.55
CA TRP A 115 4.29 17.17 3.21
C TRP A 115 3.78 15.95 2.41
N PHE A 116 3.91 15.95 1.08
CA PHE A 116 3.47 14.84 0.22
C PHE A 116 4.33 13.60 0.45
N ASP A 117 5.65 13.77 0.48
CA ASP A 117 6.60 12.68 0.69
C ASP A 117 6.46 12.08 2.10
N LEU A 118 6.29 12.95 3.11
CA LEU A 118 6.04 12.50 4.48
C LEU A 118 4.71 11.74 4.61
N LEU A 119 3.63 12.30 4.07
CA LEU A 119 2.29 11.70 4.15
C LEU A 119 2.21 10.36 3.41
N THR A 120 2.85 10.25 2.25
CA THR A 120 2.93 8.98 1.51
C THR A 120 3.75 7.95 2.27
N ALA A 121 4.94 8.29 2.77
CA ALA A 121 5.76 7.37 3.55
C ALA A 121 5.00 6.81 4.77
N GLU A 122 4.27 7.67 5.48
CA GLU A 122 3.51 7.29 6.67
C GLU A 122 2.34 6.37 6.35
N LEU A 123 1.59 6.62 5.28
CA LEU A 123 0.56 5.68 4.83
C LEU A 123 1.16 4.33 4.41
N TRP A 124 2.33 4.34 3.78
CA TRP A 124 2.96 3.10 3.30
C TRP A 124 3.41 2.21 4.47
N ASP A 125 4.00 2.81 5.48
CA ASP A 125 4.38 2.14 6.72
C ASP A 125 3.15 1.71 7.51
N PHE A 126 2.10 2.52 7.52
CA PHE A 126 0.83 2.17 8.16
C PHE A 126 0.18 0.94 7.52
N ALA A 127 0.13 0.86 6.18
CA ALA A 127 -0.39 -0.33 5.50
C ALA A 127 0.42 -1.60 5.81
N LYS A 128 1.74 -1.46 6.01
CA LYS A 128 2.59 -2.58 6.45
C LYS A 128 2.22 -3.02 7.87
N GLN A 129 2.09 -2.08 8.81
CA GLN A 129 1.68 -2.37 10.18
C GLN A 129 0.31 -3.07 10.22
N LEU A 130 -0.70 -2.54 9.52
CA LEU A 130 -2.02 -3.16 9.44
C LEU A 130 -2.00 -4.57 8.84
N LYS A 131 -1.07 -4.86 7.93
CA LYS A 131 -0.91 -6.20 7.38
C LYS A 131 -0.30 -7.17 8.39
N GLU A 132 0.64 -6.70 9.22
CA GLU A 132 1.28 -7.49 10.27
C GLU A 132 0.32 -7.78 11.43
N GLU A 133 -0.60 -6.85 11.73
CA GLU A 133 -1.66 -6.98 12.74
C GLU A 133 -2.94 -7.67 12.23
N SER A 134 -3.05 -7.90 10.91
CA SER A 134 -4.18 -8.59 10.29
C SER A 134 -4.06 -10.09 10.49
N PHE A 135 -5.13 -10.75 10.94
CA PHE A 135 -5.19 -12.21 10.99
C PHE A 135 -5.43 -12.83 9.60
N GLU A 136 -5.96 -12.06 8.64
CA GLU A 136 -6.14 -12.50 7.25
C GLU A 136 -4.84 -12.36 6.43
N ASN A 137 -4.65 -13.29 5.49
CA ASN A 137 -3.56 -13.24 4.54
C ASN A 137 -4.06 -12.67 3.20
N ASP A 138 -3.28 -11.77 2.59
CA ASP A 138 -3.54 -11.28 1.23
C ASP A 138 -3.35 -12.42 0.22
N LEU A 139 -4.43 -13.14 -0.06
CA LEU A 139 -4.52 -14.16 -1.10
C LEU A 139 -5.60 -13.70 -2.07
N TYR A 140 -5.25 -13.56 -3.35
CA TYR A 140 -6.23 -13.23 -4.38
C TYR A 140 -7.38 -14.24 -4.37
N ILE A 141 -8.59 -13.76 -4.06
CA ILE A 141 -9.84 -14.51 -4.18
C ILE A 141 -10.59 -13.92 -5.38
N PRO A 142 -10.88 -14.69 -6.43
CA PRO A 142 -11.71 -14.24 -7.55
C PRO A 142 -13.03 -13.64 -7.04
N MET A 143 -13.44 -12.50 -7.58
CA MET A 143 -14.64 -11.75 -7.17
C MET A 143 -15.96 -12.49 -7.42
N ASP A 144 -15.92 -13.63 -8.11
CA ASP A 144 -17.08 -14.46 -8.41
C ASP A 144 -17.49 -15.27 -7.16
N GLY A 145 -18.27 -14.66 -6.28
CA GLY A 145 -18.88 -15.38 -5.14
C GLY A 145 -19.26 -14.58 -3.90
N VAL A 146 -19.03 -13.26 -3.86
CA VAL A 146 -19.30 -12.45 -2.65
C VAL A 146 -20.81 -12.21 -2.38
N ILE A 147 -21.71 -12.72 -3.25
CA ILE A 147 -23.15 -12.57 -3.05
C ILE A 147 -23.70 -13.75 -2.23
N LYS A 148 -24.09 -13.45 -0.98
CA LYS A 148 -24.80 -14.26 0.05
C LYS A 148 -23.94 -14.99 1.07
N ARG A 149 -23.51 -14.26 2.11
CA ARG A 149 -23.73 -14.73 3.50
C ARG A 149 -24.97 -14.02 4.02
N GLY A 150 -26.11 -14.66 3.82
CA GLY A 150 -27.36 -14.29 4.46
C GLY A 150 -27.89 -15.54 5.15
N SER A 151 -28.19 -15.39 6.44
CA SER A 151 -28.96 -16.31 7.28
C SER A 151 -28.24 -17.57 7.77
N VAL A 152 -27.79 -17.53 9.03
CA VAL A 152 -27.89 -18.67 9.94
C VAL A 152 -28.50 -18.15 11.23
N ASP A 153 -29.66 -18.69 11.57
CA ASP A 153 -30.39 -18.43 12.81
C ASP A 153 -29.61 -18.88 14.05
N SER A 154 -29.88 -18.15 15.14
CA SER A 154 -29.96 -18.60 16.53
C SER A 154 -28.71 -18.65 17.43
N SER A 155 -28.96 -18.15 18.65
CA SER A 155 -28.21 -18.18 19.92
C SER A 155 -27.00 -17.25 20.05
N VAL A 156 -27.27 -15.99 20.41
CA VAL A 156 -26.25 -15.03 20.87
C VAL A 156 -25.94 -15.30 22.35
N SER A 157 -24.82 -15.99 22.57
CA SER A 157 -23.98 -15.88 23.78
C SER A 157 -23.01 -14.70 23.59
N GLN A 158 -22.43 -14.16 24.67
CA GLN A 158 -21.45 -13.05 24.62
C GLN A 158 -20.26 -13.30 23.66
N GLU A 159 -19.95 -14.56 23.34
CA GLU A 159 -18.93 -14.93 22.35
C GLU A 159 -19.31 -14.49 20.91
N SER A 160 -20.61 -14.32 20.61
CA SER A 160 -21.07 -13.90 19.28
C SER A 160 -20.83 -12.41 19.02
N GLU A 161 -20.96 -11.55 20.04
CA GLU A 161 -20.73 -10.11 19.89
C GLU A 161 -19.24 -9.78 19.71
N GLU A 162 -18.35 -10.48 20.43
CA GLU A 162 -16.89 -10.27 20.31
C GLU A 162 -16.38 -10.71 18.94
N LEU A 163 -16.89 -11.83 18.41
CA LEU A 163 -16.60 -12.29 17.05
C LEU A 163 -17.12 -11.34 15.96
N GLU A 164 -18.29 -10.72 16.16
CA GLU A 164 -18.85 -9.74 15.22
C GLU A 164 -18.00 -8.45 15.16
N LEU A 165 -17.49 -8.00 16.31
CA LEU A 165 -16.62 -6.82 16.39
C LEU A 165 -15.24 -7.08 15.75
N GLU A 166 -14.65 -8.26 15.96
CA GLU A 166 -13.39 -8.66 15.30
C GLU A 166 -13.55 -8.72 13.76
N ASP A 167 -14.69 -9.23 13.28
CA ASP A 167 -15.02 -9.28 11.85
C ASP A 167 -15.21 -7.88 11.24
N GLU A 168 -15.81 -6.95 11.99
CA GLU A 168 -15.97 -5.54 11.59
C GLU A 168 -14.62 -4.81 11.53
N GLU A 169 -13.77 -4.99 12.55
CA GLU A 169 -12.44 -4.36 12.57
C GLU A 169 -11.57 -4.84 11.40
N GLU A 170 -11.57 -6.14 11.12
CA GLU A 170 -10.83 -6.70 9.98
C GLU A 170 -11.43 -6.23 8.64
N MET A 171 -12.75 -6.01 8.57
CA MET A 171 -13.37 -5.36 7.40
C MET A 171 -12.80 -3.97 7.16
N PHE A 172 -12.64 -3.14 8.19
CA PHE A 172 -12.00 -1.83 8.05
C PHE A 172 -10.50 -1.94 7.73
N LYS A 173 -9.75 -2.86 8.36
CA LYS A 173 -8.34 -3.13 8.02
C LYS A 173 -8.17 -3.44 6.54
N ARG A 174 -9.00 -4.32 5.98
CA ARG A 174 -9.01 -4.64 4.54
C ARG A 174 -9.30 -3.42 3.68
N ALA A 175 -10.29 -2.62 4.06
CA ALA A 175 -10.70 -1.45 3.30
C ALA A 175 -9.56 -0.41 3.23
N ILE A 176 -8.95 -0.12 4.38
CA ILE A 176 -7.81 0.79 4.52
C ILE A 176 -6.62 0.29 3.70
N ARG A 177 -6.22 -0.97 3.86
CA ARG A 177 -5.09 -1.57 3.11
C ARG A 177 -5.32 -1.52 1.60
N THR A 178 -6.54 -1.83 1.16
CA THR A 178 -6.93 -1.76 -0.26
C THR A 178 -6.75 -0.35 -0.80
N SER A 179 -7.25 0.66 -0.09
CA SER A 179 -7.14 2.05 -0.50
C SER A 179 -5.69 2.53 -0.54
N ILE A 180 -4.86 2.18 0.45
CA ILE A 180 -3.44 2.58 0.47
C ILE A 180 -2.66 1.90 -0.67
N TYR A 181 -2.85 0.59 -0.89
CA TYR A 181 -2.18 -0.11 -1.99
C TYR A 181 -2.57 0.45 -3.36
N HIS A 182 -3.86 0.77 -3.56
CA HIS A 182 -4.33 1.41 -4.78
C HIS A 182 -3.68 2.78 -4.98
N CYS A 183 -3.73 3.64 -3.95
CA CYS A 183 -3.11 4.97 -3.98
C CYS A 183 -1.62 4.89 -4.34
N ARG A 184 -0.88 4.01 -3.67
CA ARG A 184 0.55 3.80 -3.93
C ARG A 184 0.82 3.32 -5.35
N ALA A 185 0.00 2.40 -5.87
CA ALA A 185 0.14 1.93 -7.24
C ALA A 185 -0.06 3.07 -8.26
N VAL A 186 -1.08 3.92 -8.05
CA VAL A 186 -1.35 5.08 -8.91
C VAL A 186 -0.19 6.08 -8.86
N VAL A 187 0.37 6.37 -7.68
CA VAL A 187 1.54 7.26 -7.54
C VAL A 187 2.77 6.69 -8.26
N CYS A 188 3.08 5.40 -8.07
CA CYS A 188 4.19 4.74 -8.76
C CYS A 188 4.02 4.78 -10.29
N GLU A 189 2.82 4.44 -10.78
CA GLU A 189 2.53 4.42 -12.22
C GLU A 189 2.76 5.80 -12.84
N GLN A 190 2.29 6.83 -12.14
CA GLN A 190 2.38 8.21 -12.60
C GLN A 190 3.82 8.75 -12.57
N HIS A 191 4.64 8.28 -11.63
CA HIS A 191 6.09 8.52 -11.59
C HIS A 191 6.89 7.66 -12.58
N LYS A 192 6.20 6.87 -13.42
CA LYS A 192 6.78 5.93 -14.40
C LYS A 192 7.58 4.79 -13.77
N ASP A 193 7.34 4.50 -12.50
CA ASP A 193 7.85 3.31 -11.82
C ASP A 193 6.85 2.15 -12.02
N VAL A 194 6.86 1.60 -13.24
CA VAL A 194 5.87 0.62 -13.70
C VAL A 194 5.98 -0.70 -12.95
N GLU A 195 7.20 -1.18 -12.71
CA GLU A 195 7.46 -2.41 -11.97
C GLU A 195 6.84 -2.33 -10.57
N GLN A 196 7.08 -1.22 -9.87
CA GLN A 196 6.57 -1.02 -8.53
C GLN A 196 5.04 -0.82 -8.53
N ALA A 197 4.48 -0.15 -9.54
CA ALA A 197 3.05 -0.01 -9.73
C ALA A 197 2.35 -1.37 -9.90
N ILE A 198 2.91 -2.27 -10.71
CA ILE A 198 2.39 -3.64 -10.91
C ILE A 198 2.35 -4.40 -9.58
N VAL A 199 3.41 -4.30 -8.76
CA VAL A 199 3.46 -4.94 -7.44
C VAL A 199 2.34 -4.43 -6.53
N TYR A 200 2.09 -3.13 -6.47
CA TYR A 200 1.05 -2.59 -5.59
C TYR A 200 -0.36 -2.81 -6.12
N TYR A 201 -0.58 -2.79 -7.44
CA TYR A 201 -1.85 -3.22 -8.01
C TYR A 201 -2.14 -4.69 -7.71
N ARG A 202 -1.12 -5.56 -7.77
CA ARG A 202 -1.27 -6.97 -7.36
C ARG A 202 -1.62 -7.09 -5.89
N LYS A 203 -0.97 -6.34 -5.00
CA LYS A 203 -1.29 -6.32 -3.56
C LYS A 203 -2.72 -5.87 -3.32
N CYS A 204 -3.16 -4.77 -3.94
CA CYS A 204 -4.53 -4.28 -3.86
C CYS A 204 -5.56 -5.33 -4.29
N ALA A 205 -5.33 -5.97 -5.44
CA ALA A 205 -6.20 -7.04 -5.93
C ALA A 205 -6.21 -8.28 -5.02
N SER A 206 -5.13 -8.54 -4.27
CA SER A 206 -4.98 -9.72 -3.41
C SER A 206 -5.62 -9.57 -2.03
N VAL A 207 -6.04 -8.36 -1.65
CA VAL A 207 -6.80 -8.16 -0.40
C VAL A 207 -8.17 -8.83 -0.57
N ARG A 208 -8.65 -9.53 0.46
CA ARG A 208 -9.99 -10.09 0.43
C ARG A 208 -11.03 -8.98 0.19
N PRO A 209 -12.00 -9.17 -0.72
CA PRO A 209 -12.98 -8.14 -1.03
C PRO A 209 -13.80 -7.71 0.20
N THR A 210 -14.01 -6.41 0.35
CA THR A 210 -14.86 -5.81 1.39
C THR A 210 -16.28 -5.57 0.89
N VAL A 211 -17.22 -5.27 1.79
CA VAL A 211 -18.58 -4.84 1.42
C VAL A 211 -18.62 -3.44 0.80
N PHE A 212 -17.60 -2.61 1.03
CA PHE A 212 -17.54 -1.25 0.51
C PHE A 212 -17.33 -1.22 -1.01
N GLU A 213 -18.29 -0.65 -1.73
CA GLU A 213 -18.29 -0.59 -3.19
C GLU A 213 -17.07 0.17 -3.76
N SER A 214 -16.65 1.26 -3.11
CA SER A 214 -15.48 2.04 -3.51
C SER A 214 -14.20 1.17 -3.57
N GLN A 215 -13.98 0.35 -2.54
CA GLN A 215 -12.83 -0.56 -2.45
C GLN A 215 -12.94 -1.67 -3.51
N GLN A 216 -14.13 -2.23 -3.75
CA GLN A 216 -14.31 -3.19 -4.83
C GLN A 216 -13.99 -2.59 -6.20
N ASN A 217 -14.38 -1.33 -6.44
CA ASN A 217 -14.05 -0.60 -7.66
C ASN A 217 -12.54 -0.33 -7.78
N MET A 218 -11.86 0.01 -6.66
CA MET A 218 -10.40 0.12 -6.61
C MET A 218 -9.71 -1.20 -6.98
N GLN A 219 -10.20 -2.34 -6.50
CA GLN A 219 -9.65 -3.66 -6.82
C GLN A 219 -9.85 -4.04 -8.29
N LYS A 220 -11.04 -3.77 -8.86
CA LYS A 220 -11.31 -3.96 -10.30
C LYS A 220 -10.41 -3.07 -11.16
N HIS A 221 -10.23 -1.81 -10.75
CA HIS A 221 -9.29 -0.89 -11.40
C HIS A 221 -7.86 -1.43 -11.34
N ALA A 222 -7.41 -1.89 -10.17
CA ALA A 222 -6.08 -2.44 -9.98
C ALA A 222 -5.81 -3.65 -10.89
N LEU A 223 -6.77 -4.57 -11.00
CA LEU A 223 -6.68 -5.72 -11.91
C LEU A 223 -6.55 -5.30 -13.38
N THR A 224 -7.35 -4.33 -13.80
CA THR A 224 -7.37 -3.84 -15.18
C THR A 224 -6.07 -3.12 -15.53
N SER A 225 -5.63 -2.21 -14.65
CA SER A 225 -4.38 -1.46 -14.81
C SER A 225 -3.16 -2.37 -14.80
N MET A 226 -3.09 -3.33 -13.88
CA MET A 226 -2.01 -4.33 -13.85
C MET A 226 -1.93 -5.12 -15.17
N ARG A 227 -3.05 -5.62 -15.70
CA ARG A 227 -3.08 -6.36 -16.98
C ARG A 227 -2.64 -5.50 -18.16
N ARG A 228 -3.01 -4.22 -18.17
CA ARG A 228 -2.59 -3.26 -19.20
C ARG A 228 -1.08 -3.01 -19.14
N LEU A 229 -0.54 -2.75 -17.95
CA LEU A 229 0.89 -2.48 -17.76
C LEU A 229 1.73 -3.70 -18.15
N ILE A 230 1.37 -4.90 -17.70
CA ILE A 230 2.06 -6.15 -18.08
C ILE A 230 2.02 -6.36 -19.60
N SER A 231 0.88 -6.13 -20.24
CA SER A 231 0.76 -6.28 -21.71
C SER A 231 1.60 -5.25 -22.47
N SER A 232 1.84 -4.07 -21.89
CA SER A 232 2.63 -3.00 -22.51
C SER A 232 4.14 -3.24 -22.41
N GLU A 233 4.60 -4.05 -21.46
CA GLU A 233 6.02 -4.39 -21.27
C GLU A 233 6.51 -5.50 -22.23
N VAL A 234 5.59 -6.20 -22.92
CA VAL A 234 5.95 -7.20 -23.93
C VAL A 234 6.10 -6.50 -25.29
N PRO A 235 7.32 -6.36 -25.85
CA PRO A 235 7.49 -5.87 -27.20
C PRO A 235 6.78 -6.83 -28.14
N SER A 236 5.92 -6.29 -29.00
CA SER A 236 5.19 -7.01 -30.02
C SER A 236 6.14 -7.85 -30.88
N ARG A 237 6.22 -9.16 -30.63
CA ARG A 237 6.41 -10.10 -31.73
C ARG A 237 5.11 -10.07 -32.54
N PRO A 238 5.14 -9.94 -33.87
CA PRO A 238 3.93 -9.87 -34.66
C PRO A 238 3.22 -11.22 -34.56
N ILE A 239 2.08 -11.24 -33.85
CA ILE A 239 1.17 -12.38 -33.86
C ILE A 239 0.47 -12.31 -35.22
N SER A 240 0.98 -13.11 -36.14
CA SER A 240 0.27 -13.52 -37.35
C SER A 240 -1.14 -13.96 -36.97
N THR A 241 -2.12 -13.36 -37.62
CA THR A 241 -3.50 -13.80 -37.67
C THR A 241 -3.57 -15.30 -37.92
N LEU A 242 -4.23 -16.05 -37.04
CA LEU A 242 -5.13 -17.13 -37.41
C LEU A 242 -5.92 -17.61 -36.19
N LYS A 243 -7.23 -17.63 -36.37
CA LYS A 243 -8.27 -18.13 -35.48
C LYS A 243 -8.01 -19.58 -35.08
N THR A 244 -8.21 -19.94 -33.81
CA THR A 244 -8.93 -21.17 -33.40
C THR A 244 -9.25 -21.20 -31.90
N ARG A 245 -10.42 -21.78 -31.63
CA ARG A 245 -11.11 -22.07 -30.36
C ARG A 245 -10.34 -23.10 -29.50
N PRO A 246 -10.53 -23.16 -28.16
CA PRO A 246 -9.74 -24.04 -27.29
C PRO A 246 -10.28 -25.47 -27.27
N THR A 247 -9.38 -26.44 -27.38
CA THR A 247 -9.62 -27.84 -27.01
C THR A 247 -8.40 -28.36 -26.27
N TRP A 248 -8.61 -28.87 -25.06
CA TRP A 248 -7.61 -29.56 -24.25
C TRP A 248 -7.08 -30.80 -24.95
N SER A 249 -5.76 -30.99 -25.02
CA SER A 249 -5.12 -32.30 -24.85
C SER A 249 -3.61 -32.15 -24.62
N SER A 250 -3.11 -32.90 -23.65
CA SER A 250 -1.70 -33.16 -23.36
C SER A 250 -1.08 -34.14 -24.36
N THR A 251 0.10 -33.83 -24.90
CA THR A 251 1.09 -34.87 -25.25
C THR A 251 2.50 -34.30 -25.42
N TYR A 252 3.45 -35.14 -25.04
CA TYR A 252 4.89 -34.97 -24.90
C TYR A 252 5.66 -35.07 -26.24
N SER A 253 6.81 -34.39 -26.33
CA SER A 253 8.05 -34.64 -27.12
C SER A 253 8.58 -33.33 -27.71
N SER A 254 9.66 -32.73 -27.20
CA SER A 254 11.09 -33.07 -27.39
C SER A 254 11.56 -32.91 -28.84
N ASP A 255 12.21 -31.78 -29.15
CA ASP A 255 13.56 -31.78 -29.73
C ASP A 255 14.22 -30.40 -29.68
N SER A 256 15.55 -30.44 -29.59
CA SER A 256 16.43 -29.39 -29.08
C SER A 256 16.91 -28.40 -30.14
N ALA A 257 17.04 -27.12 -29.79
CA ALA A 257 18.00 -26.22 -30.42
C ALA A 257 18.52 -25.20 -29.40
N SER A 258 19.79 -25.36 -29.04
CA SER A 258 20.52 -24.60 -28.04
C SER A 258 20.58 -23.10 -28.36
N SER A 259 20.17 -22.27 -27.40
CA SER A 259 20.77 -20.95 -27.23
C SER A 259 20.85 -20.62 -25.74
N SER A 260 22.07 -20.28 -25.35
CA SER A 260 22.56 -20.14 -23.98
C SER A 260 21.94 -18.94 -23.29
N ILE A 261 20.77 -19.14 -22.68
CA ILE A 261 20.25 -18.27 -21.64
C ILE A 261 20.39 -19.07 -20.36
N LYS A 262 21.04 -18.52 -19.32
CA LYS A 262 20.96 -19.07 -17.96
C LYS A 262 19.49 -18.95 -17.52
N THR A 263 18.65 -19.87 -17.96
CA THR A 263 17.31 -20.05 -17.46
C THR A 263 17.47 -20.54 -16.03
N LEU A 264 17.31 -19.62 -15.07
CA LEU A 264 17.02 -20.00 -13.70
C LEU A 264 15.79 -20.91 -13.77
N SER A 265 15.99 -22.22 -13.59
CA SER A 265 14.90 -23.19 -13.60
C SER A 265 13.94 -22.83 -12.46
N THR A 266 12.80 -22.25 -12.78
CA THR A 266 11.75 -21.98 -11.81
C THR A 266 11.04 -23.30 -11.49
N PHE A 267 10.83 -23.55 -10.21
CA PHE A 267 10.05 -24.70 -9.74
C PHE A 267 8.59 -24.29 -9.66
N ILE A 268 7.70 -25.18 -10.11
CA ILE A 268 6.25 -25.03 -10.01
C ILE A 268 5.77 -25.79 -8.76
N CYS A 269 5.06 -25.12 -7.86
CA CYS A 269 4.50 -25.75 -6.68
C CYS A 269 3.51 -26.85 -7.06
N SER A 270 3.71 -28.04 -6.52
CA SER A 270 2.91 -29.22 -6.85
C SER A 270 1.45 -29.15 -6.37
N ASN A 271 1.13 -28.23 -5.46
CA ASN A 271 -0.22 -28.06 -4.92
C ASN A 271 -0.99 -26.89 -5.54
N CYS A 272 -0.31 -25.78 -5.79
CA CYS A 272 -0.96 -24.50 -6.17
C CYS A 272 -0.39 -23.87 -7.44
N SER A 273 0.52 -24.57 -8.13
CA SER A 273 1.12 -24.17 -9.40
C SER A 273 1.86 -22.82 -9.41
N ILE A 274 2.14 -22.23 -8.24
CA ILE A 274 2.96 -21.03 -8.12
C ILE A 274 4.39 -21.33 -8.57
N GLU A 275 5.00 -20.46 -9.37
CA GLU A 275 6.41 -20.53 -9.76
C GLU A 275 7.32 -19.78 -8.77
N LYS A 276 8.43 -20.40 -8.37
CA LYS A 276 9.50 -19.76 -7.57
C LYS A 276 10.86 -20.28 -7.99
N GLN A 277 11.90 -19.47 -7.83
CA GLN A 277 13.29 -19.86 -8.11
C GLN A 277 13.82 -20.92 -7.12
N THR A 278 13.32 -20.92 -5.88
CA THR A 278 13.71 -21.91 -4.85
C THR A 278 12.47 -22.39 -4.10
N MET A 279 12.35 -23.71 -3.91
CA MET A 279 11.26 -24.33 -3.18
C MET A 279 11.75 -25.47 -2.28
N PRO A 280 11.20 -25.64 -1.07
CA PRO A 280 11.38 -26.88 -0.34
C PRO A 280 10.79 -28.05 -1.12
N VAL A 281 11.52 -29.17 -1.11
CA VAL A 281 11.09 -30.44 -1.70
C VAL A 281 10.68 -31.42 -0.60
N CYS A 282 9.83 -32.38 -0.94
CA CYS A 282 9.45 -33.45 -0.01
C CYS A 282 10.71 -34.16 0.53
N ALA A 283 10.85 -34.25 1.85
CA ALA A 283 12.03 -34.88 2.48
C ALA A 283 12.17 -36.38 2.16
N LYS A 284 11.08 -37.06 1.80
CA LYS A 284 11.05 -38.50 1.51
C LYS A 284 11.51 -38.82 0.08
N CYS A 285 10.95 -38.15 -0.92
CA CYS A 285 11.27 -38.41 -2.34
C CYS A 285 12.28 -37.42 -2.93
N LYS A 286 12.51 -36.27 -2.29
CA LYS A 286 13.37 -35.15 -2.75
C LYS A 286 13.04 -34.57 -4.14
N ILE A 287 11.95 -35.02 -4.77
CA ILE A 287 11.58 -34.67 -6.14
C ILE A 287 10.46 -33.63 -6.18
N GLN A 288 9.48 -33.72 -5.26
CA GLN A 288 8.25 -32.93 -5.34
C GLN A 288 8.42 -31.54 -4.70
N PRO A 289 8.38 -30.41 -5.46
CA PRO A 289 8.56 -29.07 -4.93
C PRO A 289 7.26 -28.45 -4.41
N TYR A 290 7.37 -27.68 -3.32
CA TYR A 290 6.25 -26.96 -2.71
C TYR A 290 6.64 -25.52 -2.38
N CYS A 291 5.78 -24.55 -2.66
CA CYS A 291 6.08 -23.14 -2.35
C CYS A 291 6.09 -22.81 -0.85
N SER A 292 5.60 -23.73 -0.02
CA SER A 292 5.52 -23.65 1.45
C SER A 292 5.25 -25.03 2.08
N ILE A 293 5.54 -25.17 3.38
CA ILE A 293 5.19 -26.36 4.18
C ILE A 293 3.67 -26.59 4.19
N ARG A 294 2.86 -25.52 4.11
CA ARG A 294 1.40 -25.62 4.03
C ARG A 294 0.95 -26.33 2.77
N CYS A 295 1.50 -25.97 1.60
CA CYS A 295 1.21 -26.65 0.34
C CYS A 295 1.63 -28.13 0.38
N MET A 296 2.74 -28.45 1.04
CA MET A 296 3.16 -29.83 1.26
C MET A 296 2.17 -30.61 2.14
N LYS A 297 1.65 -30.01 3.21
CA LYS A 297 0.63 -30.62 4.08
C LYS A 297 -0.71 -30.80 3.35
N SER A 298 -1.16 -29.79 2.61
CA SER A 298 -2.43 -29.84 1.86
C SER A 298 -2.40 -30.89 0.74
N HIS A 299 -1.24 -31.06 0.08
CA HIS A 299 -1.06 -32.06 -0.97
C HIS A 299 -0.68 -33.45 -0.43
N LYS A 300 -0.54 -33.62 0.89
CA LYS A 300 0.02 -34.83 1.50
C LYS A 300 -0.73 -36.11 1.08
N SER A 301 -2.05 -36.12 1.16
CA SER A 301 -2.88 -37.30 0.85
C SER A 301 -2.78 -37.72 -0.62
N VAL A 302 -2.62 -36.77 -1.53
CA VAL A 302 -2.47 -37.02 -2.97
C VAL A 302 -1.03 -37.44 -3.29
N HIS A 303 -0.05 -36.75 -2.70
CA HIS A 303 1.35 -37.04 -2.90
C HIS A 303 1.74 -38.41 -2.36
N GLU A 304 1.21 -38.85 -1.22
CA GLU A 304 1.53 -40.16 -0.63
C GLU A 304 1.26 -41.34 -1.58
N LEU A 305 0.27 -41.22 -2.47
CA LEU A 305 -0.06 -42.23 -3.48
C LEU A 305 1.06 -42.42 -4.53
N THR A 306 1.90 -41.40 -4.70
CA THR A 306 2.98 -41.36 -5.70
C THR A 306 4.36 -41.15 -5.09
N CYS A 307 4.46 -41.04 -3.75
CA CYS A 307 5.68 -40.72 -3.03
C CYS A 307 6.51 -41.98 -2.74
N SER A 308 7.39 -42.32 -3.68
CA SER A 308 8.46 -43.32 -3.52
C SER A 308 9.75 -42.68 -2.99
N LYS A 309 10.53 -43.45 -2.23
CA LYS A 309 11.85 -43.00 -1.75
C LYS A 309 12.82 -43.03 -2.93
N SER A 310 13.53 -41.93 -3.18
CA SER A 310 14.61 -41.90 -4.20
C SER A 310 15.86 -42.58 -3.66
#